data_AF-A0A7V9N3B8-F1
#
_entry.id   AF-A0A7V9N3B8-F1
#
_cell.length_a   1.000
_cell.length_b   1.000
_cell.length_c   1.000
_cell.angle_alpha   90.00
_cell.angle_beta   90.00
_cell.angle_gamma   90.00
#
_symmetry.space_group_name_H-M   'P 1'
#
loop_
_entity.id
_entity.type
_entity.pdbx_description
1 polymer ?
#
loop_
_entity_poly.entity_id
_entity_poly.type
_entity_poly.pdbx_seq_one_letter_code
_entity_poly.pdbx_strand_id
1 'polypeptide(L)'
;TDSRESPGATCRFAPPLLWSLGETWLQVRPPVMFARDATDRLDRQLVGWRVVVLTLDSVSGAWTTVAEGETQRAVAAENRAAPFDSRGPGTEFFLNYGAYLVTADLFWYERMGPDEQPRLAGQAGYQIGHYAIAVRDRGGTHPIGVSPGCQLAS
;
A
#
# COMPACT_ATOMS: atom_id res chain seq x y z
N THR A 1 0.80 2.03 -15.16
CA THR A 1 0.02 3.26 -14.88
C THR A 1 -1.08 2.88 -13.93
N ASP A 2 -1.31 3.64 -12.86
CA ASP A 2 -2.45 3.40 -11.96
C ASP A 2 -3.74 3.62 -12.74
N SER A 3 -4.48 2.54 -13.00
CA SER A 3 -5.78 2.58 -13.65
C SER A 3 -6.87 2.30 -12.62
N ARG A 4 -8.14 2.61 -12.93
CA ARG A 4 -9.27 2.16 -12.10
C ARG A 4 -9.30 0.63 -11.91
N GLU A 5 -8.68 -0.12 -12.82
CA GLU A 5 -8.59 -1.58 -12.79
C GLU A 5 -7.43 -2.09 -11.93
N SER A 6 -6.47 -1.22 -11.58
CA SER A 6 -5.33 -1.52 -10.71
C SER A 6 -4.89 -0.24 -10.00
N PRO A 7 -5.67 0.22 -9.01
CA PRO A 7 -5.35 1.43 -8.28
C PRO A 7 -4.14 1.14 -7.41
N GLY A 8 -2.93 1.55 -7.79
CA GLY A 8 -1.74 1.62 -6.93
C GLY A 8 -1.25 0.33 -6.24
N ALA A 9 -1.96 -0.78 -6.30
CA ALA A 9 -1.65 -2.02 -5.62
C ALA A 9 -1.99 -3.20 -6.52
N THR A 10 -1.16 -4.23 -6.46
CA THR A 10 -1.33 -5.50 -7.15
C THR A 10 -1.35 -6.59 -6.10
N CYS A 11 -2.40 -7.39 -6.09
CA CYS A 11 -2.49 -8.54 -5.19
C CYS A 11 -2.38 -9.81 -6.02
N ARG A 12 -1.58 -10.76 -5.54
CA ARG A 12 -1.44 -12.09 -6.12
C ARG A 12 -1.71 -13.13 -5.05
N PHE A 13 -2.50 -14.13 -5.41
CA PHE A 13 -2.75 -15.27 -4.54
C PHE A 13 -1.79 -16.41 -4.89
N ALA A 14 -1.04 -16.88 -3.91
CA ALA A 14 -0.40 -18.17 -4.03
C ALA A 14 -1.42 -19.24 -3.62
N PRO A 15 -1.85 -20.13 -4.54
CA PRO A 15 -2.69 -21.25 -4.15
C PRO A 15 -1.94 -22.07 -3.07
N PRO A 16 -2.64 -22.56 -2.04
CA PRO A 16 -2.00 -23.32 -0.98
C PRO A 16 -1.40 -24.59 -1.59
N LEU A 17 -0.09 -24.76 -1.45
CA LEU A 17 0.54 -26.07 -1.64
C LEU A 17 0.01 -27.02 -0.55
N LEU A 18 0.11 -28.34 -0.74
CA LEU A 18 -0.36 -29.35 0.22
C LEU A 18 0.16 -29.13 1.67
N TRP A 19 1.25 -28.38 1.83
CA TRP A 19 1.92 -28.07 3.08
C TRP A 19 1.85 -26.57 3.47
N SER A 20 1.24 -25.70 2.65
CA SER A 20 1.06 -24.28 2.99
C SER A 20 -0.35 -24.01 3.48
N LEU A 21 -0.47 -23.14 4.50
CA LEU A 21 -1.76 -22.71 5.05
C LEU A 21 -2.50 -21.72 4.15
N GLY A 22 -1.95 -21.42 2.96
CA GLY A 22 -2.46 -20.43 2.05
C GLY A 22 -2.01 -19.03 2.42
N GLU A 23 -1.30 -18.39 1.49
CA GLU A 23 -0.72 -17.07 1.70
C GLU A 23 -1.23 -16.13 0.61
N THR A 24 -1.71 -14.98 1.04
CA THR A 24 -2.01 -13.87 0.15
C THR A 24 -0.78 -12.98 0.07
N TRP A 25 -0.27 -12.80 -1.13
CA TRP A 25 0.82 -11.88 -1.37
C TRP A 25 0.28 -10.56 -1.94
N LEU A 26 0.46 -9.49 -1.18
CA LEU A 26 0.02 -8.16 -1.56
C LEU A 26 1.23 -7.27 -1.82
N GLN A 27 1.29 -6.70 -3.03
CA GLN A 27 2.33 -5.74 -3.42
C GLN A 27 1.69 -4.37 -3.69
N VAL A 28 2.15 -3.33 -3.00
CA VAL A 28 1.65 -1.96 -3.19
C VAL A 28 2.71 -1.14 -3.90
N ARG A 29 2.33 -0.49 -4.99
CA ARG A 29 3.20 0.43 -5.70
C ARG A 29 3.24 1.77 -4.96
N PRO A 30 4.40 2.42 -4.94
CA PRO A 30 4.50 3.75 -4.38
C PRO A 30 3.62 4.74 -5.14
N PRO A 31 3.00 5.68 -4.42
CA PRO A 31 2.27 6.79 -5.02
C PRO A 31 3.25 7.76 -5.68
N VAL A 32 2.77 8.45 -6.71
CA VAL A 32 3.50 9.57 -7.29
C VAL A 32 3.33 10.77 -6.37
N MET A 33 4.41 11.20 -5.72
CA MET A 33 4.41 12.36 -4.81
C MET A 33 5.35 13.45 -5.29
N PHE A 34 4.90 14.70 -5.21
CA PHE A 34 5.67 15.91 -5.49
C PHE A 34 5.83 16.73 -4.20
N ALA A 35 6.77 17.68 -4.22
CA ALA A 35 6.84 18.71 -3.18
C ALA A 35 5.55 19.55 -3.18
N ARG A 36 5.10 19.95 -1.99
CA ARG A 36 4.00 20.90 -1.78
C ARG A 36 4.60 22.25 -1.44
N ASP A 37 5.05 22.97 -2.44
CA ASP A 37 5.01 24.43 -2.42
C ASP A 37 4.72 24.91 -3.85
N ALA A 38 4.17 26.12 -3.99
CA ALA A 38 3.67 26.67 -5.25
C ALA A 38 4.39 27.98 -5.57
N THR A 39 5.72 27.96 -5.56
CA THR A 39 6.53 29.16 -5.79
C THR A 39 7.21 29.10 -7.16
N ASP A 40 7.66 30.23 -7.69
CA ASP A 40 8.34 30.30 -9.00
C ASP A 40 9.75 29.65 -8.99
N ARG A 41 10.12 28.91 -7.95
CA ARG A 41 11.43 28.27 -7.78
C ARG A 41 11.24 26.77 -7.63
N LEU A 42 12.14 26.00 -8.24
CA LEU A 42 12.19 24.55 -8.05
C LEU A 42 12.56 24.22 -6.59
N ASP A 43 11.55 24.13 -5.73
CA ASP A 43 11.74 23.76 -4.33
C ASP A 43 11.89 22.25 -4.18
N ARG A 44 12.72 21.85 -3.21
CA ARG A 44 12.98 20.45 -2.89
C ARG A 44 12.49 20.19 -1.47
N GLN A 45 11.60 19.21 -1.34
CA GLN A 45 11.00 18.84 -0.07
C GLN A 45 11.21 17.36 0.19
N LEU A 46 11.51 17.03 1.44
CA LEU A 46 11.43 15.64 1.88
C LEU A 46 9.96 15.26 1.94
N VAL A 47 9.60 14.18 1.25
CA VAL A 47 8.27 13.58 1.31
C VAL A 47 8.41 12.13 1.72
N GLY A 48 7.33 11.54 2.22
CA GLY A 48 7.31 10.14 2.56
C GLY A 48 5.96 9.51 2.35
N TRP A 49 5.94 8.19 2.35
CA TRP A 49 4.71 7.42 2.31
C TRP A 49 4.86 6.13 3.09
N ARG A 50 3.74 5.56 3.52
CA ARG A 50 3.67 4.20 4.05
C ARG A 50 2.40 3.50 3.58
N VAL A 51 2.44 2.18 3.54
CA VAL A 51 1.27 1.34 3.34
C VAL A 51 0.70 0.93 4.68
N VAL A 52 -0.62 0.93 4.81
CA VAL A 52 -1.35 0.30 5.91
C VAL A 52 -2.31 -0.72 5.31
N VAL A 53 -2.24 -1.95 5.80
CA VAL A 53 -3.13 -3.04 5.42
C VAL A 53 -4.07 -3.32 6.58
N LEU A 54 -5.37 -3.27 6.30
CA LEU A 54 -6.42 -3.59 7.24
C LEU A 54 -7.12 -4.89 6.83
N THR A 55 -7.55 -5.68 7.80
CA THR A 55 -8.43 -6.84 7.60
C THR A 55 -9.82 -6.54 8.14
N LEU A 56 -10.84 -7.15 7.53
CA LEU A 56 -12.19 -7.15 8.10
C LEU A 56 -12.28 -8.17 9.22
N ASP A 57 -12.59 -7.72 10.43
CA ASP A 57 -13.01 -8.59 11.53
C ASP A 57 -14.43 -9.10 11.24
N SER A 58 -14.57 -10.42 11.07
CA SER A 58 -15.85 -11.04 10.74
C SER A 58 -16.88 -11.01 11.88
N VAL A 59 -16.44 -10.84 13.13
CA VAL A 59 -17.30 -10.78 14.31
C VAL A 59 -17.82 -9.38 14.52
N SER A 60 -16.94 -8.37 14.49
CA SER A 60 -17.31 -6.98 14.75
C SER A 60 -17.72 -6.20 13.49
N GLY A 61 -17.37 -6.68 12.30
CA GLY A 61 -17.55 -5.97 11.04
C GLY A 61 -16.62 -4.75 10.89
N ALA A 62 -15.65 -4.58 11.78
CA ALA A 62 -14.71 -3.46 11.75
C ALA A 62 -13.44 -3.79 10.96
N TRP A 63 -12.86 -2.77 10.34
CA TRP A 63 -11.53 -2.86 9.73
C TRP A 63 -10.45 -2.68 10.81
N THR A 64 -9.51 -3.60 10.89
CA THR A 64 -8.41 -3.56 11.86
C THR A 64 -7.06 -3.69 11.17
N THR A 65 -6.06 -2.91 11.60
CA THR A 65 -4.71 -2.97 11.01
C THR A 65 -4.07 -4.32 11.27
N VAL A 66 -3.56 -4.96 10.22
CA VAL A 66 -2.84 -6.24 10.28
C VAL A 66 -1.39 -6.14 9.86
N ALA A 67 -1.04 -5.14 9.06
CA ALA A 67 0.34 -4.86 8.68
C ALA A 67 0.52 -3.38 8.35
N GLU A 68 1.72 -2.87 8.64
CA GLU A 68 2.16 -1.55 8.23
C GLU A 68 3.54 -1.66 7.58
N GLY A 69 3.71 -1.02 6.44
CA GLY A 69 5.01 -0.89 5.79
C GLY A 69 5.86 0.18 6.48
N GLU A 70 7.18 0.05 6.36
CA GLU A 70 8.09 1.12 6.76
C GLU A 70 7.79 2.41 5.99
N THR A 71 7.97 3.56 6.64
CA THR A 71 7.84 4.85 5.97
C THR A 71 9.03 5.07 5.05
N GLN A 72 8.82 4.96 3.74
CA GLN A 72 9.82 5.37 2.77
C GLN A 72 9.85 6.89 2.67
N ARG A 73 11.05 7.45 2.56
CA ARG A 73 11.25 8.89 2.41
C ARG A 73 12.16 9.16 1.23
N ALA A 74 11.84 10.19 0.48
CA ALA A 74 12.66 10.64 -0.64
C ALA A 74 12.46 12.15 -0.86
N VAL A 75 13.45 12.78 -1.49
CA VAL A 75 13.33 14.18 -1.88
C VAL A 75 12.53 14.25 -3.18
N ALA A 76 11.42 14.99 -3.15
CA ALA A 76 10.67 15.39 -4.32
C ALA A 76 10.92 16.87 -4.63
N ALA A 77 10.58 17.27 -5.84
CA ALA A 77 10.48 18.66 -6.22
C ALA A 77 9.12 18.93 -6.89
N GLU A 78 8.76 20.18 -7.10
CA GLU A 78 7.49 20.56 -7.73
C GLU A 78 7.32 19.92 -9.12
N ASN A 79 8.40 19.79 -9.89
CA ASN A 79 8.40 19.20 -11.23
C ASN A 79 9.01 17.79 -11.31
N ARG A 80 9.33 17.19 -10.17
CA ARG A 80 10.01 15.88 -10.10
C ARG A 80 9.46 15.05 -8.96
N ALA A 81 8.81 13.95 -9.30
CA ALA A 81 8.27 13.03 -8.32
C ALA A 81 9.37 12.39 -7.46
N ALA A 82 9.02 12.06 -6.22
CA ALA A 82 9.85 11.26 -5.33
C ALA A 82 10.20 9.91 -5.97
N PRO A 83 11.49 9.54 -6.01
CA PRO A 83 11.94 8.24 -6.52
C PRO A 83 11.79 7.14 -5.46
N PHE A 84 10.56 6.82 -5.07
CA PHE A 84 10.30 5.73 -4.12
C PHE A 84 10.59 4.35 -4.70
N ASP A 85 10.99 3.42 -3.84
CA ASP A 85 11.20 2.05 -4.24
C ASP A 85 9.87 1.28 -4.26
N SER A 86 9.67 0.53 -5.34
CA SER A 86 8.51 -0.33 -5.56
C SER A 86 8.76 -1.78 -5.15
N ARG A 87 9.99 -2.14 -4.77
CA ARG A 87 10.43 -3.49 -4.44
C ARG A 87 11.18 -3.47 -3.11
N GLY A 88 10.43 -3.40 -2.03
CA GLY A 88 11.00 -3.46 -0.68
C GLY A 88 10.04 -4.02 0.37
N PRO A 89 10.55 -4.35 1.57
CA PRO A 89 9.76 -4.93 2.65
C PRO A 89 8.57 -4.04 3.09
N GLY A 90 8.65 -2.71 2.88
CA GLY A 90 7.54 -1.79 3.14
C GLY A 90 6.42 -1.79 2.08
N THR A 91 6.55 -2.61 1.03
CA THR A 91 5.62 -2.65 -0.11
C THR A 91 5.07 -4.04 -0.42
N GLU A 92 5.58 -5.08 0.24
CA GLU A 92 5.21 -6.48 0.01
C GLU A 92 4.78 -7.13 1.32
N PHE A 93 3.61 -7.77 1.32
CA PHE A 93 2.99 -8.33 2.52
C PHE A 93 2.56 -9.78 2.27
N PHE A 94 2.92 -10.66 3.20
CA PHE A 94 2.47 -12.06 3.24
C PHE A 94 1.42 -12.19 4.33
N LEU A 95 0.18 -12.45 3.93
CA LEU A 95 -1.00 -12.40 4.79
C LEU A 95 -1.74 -13.73 4.75
N ASN A 96 -2.56 -13.97 5.78
CA ASN A 96 -3.46 -15.12 5.82
C ASN A 96 -4.65 -14.92 4.85
N TYR A 97 -5.67 -15.77 4.97
CA TYR A 97 -6.94 -15.58 4.29
C TYR A 97 -7.85 -14.57 5.03
N GLY A 98 -8.49 -13.66 4.31
CA GLY A 98 -9.34 -12.59 4.87
C GLY A 98 -9.70 -11.47 3.86
N ALA A 99 -10.72 -10.66 4.14
CA ALA A 99 -10.92 -9.46 3.32
C ALA A 99 -9.94 -8.36 3.75
N TYR A 100 -9.28 -7.72 2.80
CA TYR A 100 -8.26 -6.70 3.02
C TYR A 100 -8.63 -5.35 2.39
N LEU A 101 -8.32 -4.28 3.12
CA LEU A 101 -8.37 -2.91 2.67
C LEU A 101 -6.95 -2.35 2.72
N VAL A 102 -6.50 -1.72 1.64
CA VAL A 102 -5.17 -1.10 1.58
C VAL A 102 -5.32 0.42 1.53
N THR A 103 -4.60 1.09 2.41
CA THR A 103 -4.46 2.55 2.40
C THR A 103 -2.98 2.95 2.26
N ALA A 104 -2.73 4.12 1.70
CA ALA A 104 -1.44 4.78 1.75
C ALA A 104 -1.55 6.07 2.56
N ASP A 105 -0.67 6.23 3.52
CA ASP A 105 -0.46 7.51 4.19
C ASP A 105 0.68 8.24 3.48
N LEU A 106 0.43 9.49 3.15
CA LEU A 106 1.36 10.39 2.50
C LEU A 106 1.79 11.46 3.49
N PHE A 107 3.08 11.77 3.51
CA PHE A 107 3.73 12.68 4.44
C PHE A 107 4.51 13.75 3.67
N TRP A 108 4.33 15.00 4.06
CA TRP A 108 5.16 16.13 3.64
C TRP A 108 5.90 16.66 4.86
N TYR A 109 7.20 16.85 4.74
CA TYR A 109 8.03 17.34 5.83
C TYR A 109 8.39 18.81 5.60
N GLU A 110 8.69 19.53 6.68
CA GLU A 110 9.30 20.85 6.61
C GLU A 110 10.65 20.77 5.88
N ARG A 111 11.10 21.91 5.32
CA ARG A 111 12.37 21.95 4.60
C ARG A 111 13.51 21.61 5.55
N MET A 112 14.26 20.57 5.23
CA MET A 112 15.36 20.09 6.09
C MET A 112 16.46 21.16 6.20
N GLY A 113 16.76 21.59 7.42
CA GLY A 113 18.01 22.27 7.76
C GLY A 113 19.18 21.28 7.80
N PRO A 114 20.44 21.76 7.91
CA PRO A 114 21.63 20.91 7.87
C PRO A 114 21.75 19.89 9.02
N ASP A 115 21.10 20.12 10.16
CA ASP A 115 21.23 19.28 11.37
C ASP A 115 19.90 18.85 12.01
N GLU A 116 18.76 19.06 11.33
CA GLU A 116 17.44 18.86 11.94
C GLU A 116 16.79 17.52 11.56
N GLN A 117 16.09 16.93 12.54
CA GLN A 117 15.20 15.78 12.29
C GLN A 117 14.01 16.21 11.41
N PRO A 118 13.51 15.34 10.52
CA PRO A 118 12.35 15.64 9.70
C PRO A 118 11.13 16.00 10.55
N ARG A 119 10.64 17.24 10.43
CA ARG A 119 9.39 17.70 11.06
C ARG A 119 8.24 17.57 10.09
N LEU A 120 7.10 17.03 10.54
CA LEU A 120 5.95 16.81 9.67
C LEU A 120 5.23 18.15 9.40
N ALA A 121 5.15 18.55 8.13
CA ALA A 121 4.40 19.72 7.69
C ALA A 121 2.94 19.39 7.33
N GLY A 122 2.68 18.15 6.90
CA GLY A 122 1.33 17.69 6.59
C GLY A 122 1.24 16.20 6.29
N GLN A 123 0.03 15.66 6.39
CA GLN A 123 -0.27 14.26 6.09
C GLN A 123 -1.61 14.11 5.37
N ALA A 124 -1.76 13.06 4.57
CA ALA A 124 -3.02 12.69 3.95
C ALA A 124 -3.09 11.17 3.77
N GLY A 125 -4.25 10.57 4.07
CA GLY A 125 -4.52 9.15 3.82
C GLY A 125 -5.33 8.95 2.55
N TYR A 126 -4.97 7.95 1.75
CA TYR A 126 -5.67 7.57 0.54
C TYR A 126 -6.03 6.09 0.57
N GLN A 127 -7.30 5.79 0.35
CA GLN A 127 -7.71 4.42 0.12
C GLN A 127 -7.29 4.00 -1.29
N ILE A 128 -6.46 2.97 -1.37
CA ILE A 128 -5.96 2.43 -2.62
C ILE A 128 -6.97 1.44 -3.20
N GLY A 129 -7.43 0.48 -2.41
CA GLY A 129 -8.36 -0.53 -2.90
C GLY A 129 -8.80 -1.51 -1.82
N HIS A 130 -9.91 -2.20 -2.11
CA HIS A 130 -10.46 -3.28 -1.30
C HIS A 130 -10.33 -4.60 -2.05
N TYR A 131 -9.91 -5.65 -1.36
CA TYR A 131 -9.65 -6.97 -1.89
C TYR A 131 -10.32 -8.00 -0.98
N ALA A 132 -11.14 -8.90 -1.50
CA ALA A 132 -11.71 -9.98 -0.71
C ALA A 132 -11.12 -11.33 -1.15
N ILE A 133 -11.05 -12.25 -0.18
CA ILE A 133 -10.31 -13.50 -0.32
C ILE A 133 -11.21 -14.68 -0.64
N ALA A 134 -10.61 -15.66 -1.30
CA ALA A 134 -11.17 -16.99 -1.52
C ALA A 134 -11.04 -17.87 -0.26
N VAL A 135 -12.13 -18.52 0.12
CA VAL A 135 -12.13 -19.52 1.19
C VAL A 135 -11.88 -20.89 0.57
N ARG A 136 -11.05 -21.70 1.24
CA ARG A 136 -10.90 -23.12 0.92
C ARG A 136 -11.86 -23.94 1.79
N ASP A 137 -12.69 -24.75 1.17
CA ASP A 137 -13.48 -25.78 1.83
C ASP A 137 -13.04 -27.18 1.38
N ARG A 138 -13.76 -28.23 1.79
CA ARG A 138 -13.46 -29.63 1.41
C ARG A 138 -13.67 -29.89 -0.10
N GLY A 139 -14.35 -29.02 -0.83
CA GLY A 139 -14.67 -29.13 -2.25
C GLY A 139 -13.74 -28.32 -3.17
N GLY A 140 -13.02 -27.31 -2.64
CA GLY A 140 -12.08 -26.52 -3.43
C GLY A 140 -11.76 -25.16 -2.83
N THR A 141 -11.09 -24.30 -3.62
CA THR A 141 -10.83 -22.89 -3.27
C THR A 141 -11.80 -22.02 -4.06
N HIS A 142 -12.65 -21.26 -3.38
CA HIS A 142 -13.71 -20.46 -4.00
C HIS A 142 -13.58 -18.97 -3.65
N PRO A 143 -13.46 -18.07 -4.63
CA PRO A 143 -13.49 -16.63 -4.38
C PRO A 143 -14.88 -16.21 -3.86
N ILE A 144 -14.95 -15.52 -2.71
CA ILE A 144 -16.22 -15.04 -2.14
C ILE A 144 -16.53 -13.59 -2.58
N GLY A 145 -15.52 -12.85 -3.04
CA GLY A 145 -15.67 -11.55 -3.69
C GLY A 145 -14.31 -11.07 -4.14
N VAL A 146 -14.15 -10.75 -5.42
CA VAL A 146 -12.86 -10.33 -5.97
C VAL A 146 -13.03 -8.94 -6.55
N SER A 147 -12.24 -7.97 -6.09
CA SER A 147 -12.01 -6.79 -6.91
C SER A 147 -11.25 -7.24 -8.16
N PRO A 148 -11.57 -6.72 -9.37
CA PRO A 148 -10.95 -7.16 -10.62
C PRO A 148 -9.41 -7.18 -10.62
N GLY A 149 -8.76 -6.40 -9.75
CA GLY A 149 -7.30 -6.35 -9.58
C GLY A 149 -6.67 -7.54 -8.85
N CYS A 150 -7.47 -8.50 -8.37
CA CYS A 150 -7.02 -9.70 -7.67
C CYS A 150 -7.13 -10.91 -8.61
N GLN A 151 -6.02 -11.34 -9.20
CA GLN A 151 -6.01 -12.53 -10.07
C GLN A 151 -5.50 -13.75 -9.30
N LEU A 152 -6.18 -14.88 -9.47
CA LEU A 152 -5.64 -16.18 -9.07
C LEU A 152 -4.44 -16.49 -9.98
N ALA A 153 -3.30 -16.83 -9.39
CA ALA A 153 -2.17 -17.34 -10.17
C ALA A 153 -2.60 -18.64 -10.87
N SER A 154 -2.36 -18.72 -12.18
CA SER A 154 -2.59 -19.93 -12.97
C SER A 154 -1.46 -20.94 -12.76
#